data_AF-A0A382WY66-F1
#
_entry.id   AF-A0A382WY66-F1
#
_cell.length_a   1.000
_cell.length_b   1.000
_cell.length_c   1.000
_cell.angle_alpha   90.00
_cell.angle_beta   90.00
_cell.angle_gamma   90.00
#
_symmetry.space_group_name_H-M   'P 1'
#
loop_
_entity.id
_entity.type
_entity.pdbx_description
1 polymer ?
#
loop_
_entity_poly.entity_id
_entity_poly.type
_entity_poly.pdbx_seq_one_letter_code
_entity_poly.pdbx_strand_id
1 'polypeptide(L)'
;MILITGIVIYSQWIVEKLREDNRNIVQMYSEIIAEAVESESDENLNFIFDKIISRIQFPIIQSDINKNPQSWKNLPFEESELSRIKRNQELMDQQNTPIELFFSDPVTGKKQLLGYLHFGDSNLIHQLLWLPYLEIGVICFFI
;
A
#
# COMPACT_ATOMS: atom_id res chain seq x y z
N MET A 1 6.81 34.57 5.22
CA MET A 1 7.83 33.51 5.25
C MET A 1 7.62 32.53 6.40
N ILE A 2 7.64 32.96 7.67
CA ILE A 2 7.41 32.06 8.82
C ILE A 2 6.08 31.28 8.74
N LEU A 3 5.00 31.94 8.33
CA LEU A 3 3.67 31.30 8.19
C LEU A 3 3.65 30.23 7.07
N ILE A 4 4.29 30.52 5.93
CA ILE A 4 4.39 29.58 4.79
C ILE A 4 5.24 28.38 5.20
N THR A 5 6.38 28.60 5.84
CA THR A 5 7.24 27.53 6.34
C THR A 5 6.50 26.64 7.35
N GLY A 6 5.71 27.23 8.25
CA GLY A 6 4.89 26.47 9.21
C GLY A 6 3.84 25.60 8.54
N ILE A 7 3.18 26.10 7.50
CA ILE A 7 2.16 25.36 6.74
C ILE A 7 2.79 24.19 5.97
N VAL A 8 3.95 24.39 5.34
CA VAL A 8 4.66 23.34 4.61
C VAL A 8 5.09 22.23 5.57
N ILE A 9 5.64 22.59 6.74
CA ILE A 9 6.04 21.62 7.78
C ILE A 9 4.82 20.84 8.28
N TYR A 10 3.70 21.53 8.56
CA TYR A 10 2.48 20.87 9.01
C TYR A 10 1.93 19.90 7.95
N SER A 11 1.93 20.30 6.69
CA SER A 11 1.50 19.46 5.58
C SER A 11 2.42 18.24 5.37
N GLN A 12 3.73 18.40 5.57
CA GLN A 12 4.65 17.26 5.52
C GLN A 12 4.42 16.29 6.68
N TRP A 13 4.19 16.82 7.89
CA TRP A 13 3.90 16.01 9.07
C TRP A 13 2.62 15.18 8.91
N ILE A 14 1.55 15.77 8.37
CA ILE A 14 0.29 15.03 8.15
C ILE A 14 0.46 13.94 7.08
N VAL A 15 1.22 14.19 6.01
CA VAL A 15 1.51 13.17 4.98
C VAL A 15 2.27 11.99 5.59
N GLU A 16 3.29 12.27 6.39
CA GLU A 16 4.06 11.20 7.05
C GLU A 16 3.17 10.40 8.01
N LYS A 17 2.28 11.08 8.74
CA LYS A 17 1.32 10.42 9.62
C LYS A 17 0.35 9.51 8.84
N LEU A 18 -0.15 9.97 7.70
CA LEU A 18 -1.00 9.15 6.83
C LEU A 18 -0.25 7.93 6.26
N ARG A 19 1.03 8.07 5.91
CA ARG A 19 1.86 6.95 5.44
C ARG A 19 2.06 5.91 6.54
N GLU A 20 2.34 6.35 7.76
CA GLU A 20 2.46 5.48 8.92
C GLU A 20 1.15 4.73 9.18
N ASP A 21 0.01 5.44 9.17
CA ASP A 21 -1.31 4.83 9.36
C ASP A 21 -1.63 3.80 8.26
N ASN A 22 -1.32 4.11 7.00
CA ASN A 22 -1.45 3.15 5.90
C ASN A 22 -0.60 1.90 6.13
N ARG A 23 0.66 2.06 6.54
CA ARG A 23 1.55 0.92 6.82
C ARG A 23 0.98 0.02 7.92
N ASN A 24 0.46 0.61 8.99
CA ASN A 24 -0.20 -0.12 10.08
C ASN A 24 -1.43 -0.90 9.59
N ILE A 25 -2.24 -0.28 8.73
CA ILE A 25 -3.41 -0.92 8.11
C ILE A 25 -2.97 -2.13 7.26
N VAL A 26 -1.98 -1.96 6.37
CA VAL A 26 -1.49 -3.06 5.52
C VAL A 26 -0.90 -4.19 6.37
N GLN A 27 -0.17 -3.85 7.43
CA GLN A 27 0.39 -4.85 8.34
C GLN A 27 -0.71 -5.68 9.01
N MET A 28 -1.74 -5.05 9.56
CA MET A 28 -2.88 -5.75 10.15
C MET A 28 -3.56 -6.69 9.14
N TYR A 29 -3.71 -6.25 7.88
CA TYR A 29 -4.25 -7.12 6.82
C TYR A 29 -3.33 -8.29 6.49
N SER A 30 -2.03 -8.08 6.47
CA SER A 30 -1.06 -9.15 6.23
C SER A 30 -1.13 -10.26 7.29
N GLU A 31 -1.37 -9.88 8.54
CA GLU A 31 -1.55 -10.82 9.66
C GLU A 31 -2.83 -11.65 9.49
N ILE A 32 -3.95 -11.02 9.11
CA ILE A 32 -5.23 -11.70 8.82
C ILE A 32 -5.07 -12.67 7.64
N ILE A 33 -4.36 -12.28 6.58
CA ILE A 33 -4.10 -13.16 5.42
C ILE A 33 -3.26 -14.37 5.86
N ALA A 34 -2.22 -14.16 6.64
CA ALA A 34 -1.35 -15.23 7.14
C ALA A 34 -2.12 -16.23 8.02
N GLU A 35 -3.03 -15.75 8.87
CA GLU A 35 -3.91 -16.58 9.71
C GLU A 35 -5.00 -17.30 8.90
N ALA A 36 -5.59 -16.65 7.90
CA ALA A 36 -6.62 -17.27 7.06
C ALA A 36 -6.10 -18.47 6.24
N VAL A 37 -4.83 -18.45 5.84
CA VAL A 37 -4.17 -19.58 5.15
C VAL A 37 -3.98 -20.80 6.08
N GLU A 38 -4.13 -20.67 7.41
CA GLU A 38 -4.22 -21.83 8.32
C GLU A 38 -5.51 -22.65 8.12
N SER A 39 -6.57 -22.06 7.55
CA SER A 39 -7.84 -22.77 7.31
C SER A 39 -7.90 -23.30 5.89
N GLU A 40 -7.87 -24.63 5.74
CA GLU A 40 -7.93 -25.36 4.47
C GLU A 40 -9.20 -24.99 3.64
N SER A 41 -9.19 -23.91 2.87
CA SER A 41 -10.01 -23.71 1.67
C SER A 41 -9.67 -22.39 0.95
N ASP A 42 -9.02 -22.49 -0.22
CA ASP A 42 -8.72 -21.36 -1.12
C ASP A 42 -9.97 -20.51 -1.48
N GLU A 43 -11.16 -21.13 -1.41
CA GLU A 43 -12.46 -20.50 -1.69
C GLU A 43 -12.90 -19.48 -0.63
N ASN A 44 -12.53 -19.70 0.64
CA ASN A 44 -12.89 -18.81 1.75
C ASN A 44 -11.94 -17.60 1.85
N LEU A 45 -10.71 -17.76 1.37
CA LEU A 45 -9.71 -16.69 1.29
C LEU A 45 -10.17 -15.57 0.36
N ASN A 46 -10.58 -15.92 -0.87
CA ASN A 46 -11.08 -14.94 -1.85
C ASN A 46 -12.31 -14.17 -1.34
N PHE A 47 -13.17 -14.80 -0.53
CA PHE A 47 -14.33 -14.17 0.08
C PHE A 47 -13.97 -13.19 1.21
N ILE A 48 -13.00 -13.53 2.07
CA ILE A 48 -12.45 -12.63 3.09
C ILE A 48 -11.72 -11.45 2.40
N PHE A 49 -10.93 -11.73 1.37
CA PHE A 49 -10.26 -10.72 0.54
C PHE A 49 -11.26 -9.75 -0.09
N ASP A 50 -12.29 -10.22 -0.80
CA ASP A 50 -13.26 -9.33 -1.46
C ASP A 50 -14.16 -8.58 -0.47
N LYS A 51 -14.42 -9.10 0.74
CA LYS A 51 -15.29 -8.44 1.72
C LYS A 51 -14.60 -7.53 2.72
N ILE A 52 -13.34 -7.77 3.09
CA ILE A 52 -12.64 -6.95 4.12
C ILE A 52 -11.66 -5.96 3.47
N ILE A 53 -10.93 -6.34 2.41
CA ILE A 53 -9.89 -5.51 1.77
C ILE A 53 -10.48 -4.48 0.78
N SER A 54 -11.73 -4.66 0.32
CA SER A 54 -12.37 -3.80 -0.70
C SER A 54 -12.60 -2.32 -0.29
N ARG A 55 -12.25 -1.90 0.92
CA ARG A 55 -12.28 -0.48 1.34
C ARG A 55 -10.92 0.22 1.21
N ILE A 56 -9.88 -0.51 0.80
CA ILE A 56 -8.54 0.03 0.62
C ILE A 56 -8.52 0.94 -0.60
N GLN A 57 -8.24 2.23 -0.37
CA GLN A 57 -8.13 3.25 -1.42
C GLN A 57 -6.70 3.44 -1.94
N PHE A 58 -5.78 2.53 -1.61
CA PHE A 58 -4.41 2.50 -2.11
C PHE A 58 -4.12 1.26 -2.96
N PRO A 59 -3.20 1.32 -3.93
CA PRO A 59 -2.87 0.19 -4.78
C PRO A 59 -2.12 -0.89 -3.98
N ILE A 60 -2.45 -2.16 -4.22
CA ILE A 60 -1.76 -3.31 -3.62
C ILE A 60 -1.41 -4.36 -4.68
N ILE A 61 -0.24 -4.96 -4.55
CA ILE A 61 0.26 -6.04 -5.40
C ILE A 61 0.81 -7.15 -4.51
N GLN A 62 0.33 -8.37 -4.70
CA GLN A 62 0.89 -9.57 -4.09
C GLN A 62 1.86 -10.22 -5.08
N SER A 63 3.06 -10.55 -4.62
CA SER A 63 4.06 -11.28 -5.39
C SER A 63 4.47 -12.58 -4.71
N ASP A 64 5.03 -13.50 -5.49
CA ASP A 64 5.63 -14.74 -5.00
C ASP A 64 7.00 -14.49 -4.32
N ILE A 65 7.65 -15.56 -3.86
CA ILE A 65 9.01 -15.52 -3.27
C ILE A 65 10.06 -14.92 -4.23
N ASN A 66 9.85 -15.02 -5.54
CA ASN A 66 10.73 -14.47 -6.57
C ASN A 66 10.36 -13.03 -6.96
N LYS A 67 9.44 -12.39 -6.24
CA LYS A 67 8.89 -11.05 -6.52
C LYS A 67 8.17 -10.93 -7.86
N ASN A 68 7.63 -12.02 -8.38
CA ASN A 68 6.75 -11.99 -9.54
C ASN A 68 5.31 -11.68 -9.11
N PRO A 69 4.66 -10.65 -9.68
CA PRO A 69 3.27 -10.32 -9.35
C PRO A 69 2.33 -11.49 -9.65
N GLN A 70 1.50 -11.88 -8.68
CA GLN A 70 0.49 -12.94 -8.80
C GLN A 70 -0.93 -12.36 -8.77
N SER A 71 -1.16 -11.34 -7.95
CA SER A 71 -2.47 -10.70 -7.78
C SER A 71 -2.31 -9.21 -7.48
N TRP A 72 -3.28 -8.39 -7.88
CA TRP A 72 -3.28 -6.95 -7.66
C TRP A 72 -4.70 -6.39 -7.52
N LYS A 73 -4.83 -5.31 -6.75
CA LYS A 73 -6.10 -4.59 -6.56
C LYS A 73 -5.84 -3.09 -6.51
N ASN A 74 -6.86 -2.33 -6.92
CA ASN A 74 -6.90 -0.87 -6.83
C ASN A 74 -5.72 -0.16 -7.52
N LEU A 75 -5.24 -0.75 -8.63
CA LEU A 75 -4.29 -0.09 -9.52
C LEU A 75 -5.01 1.03 -10.29
N PRO A 76 -4.32 2.14 -10.63
CA PRO A 76 -4.93 3.27 -11.34
C PRO A 76 -5.23 3.00 -12.81
N PHE A 77 -5.10 1.75 -13.27
CA PHE A 77 -5.32 1.30 -14.65
C PHE A 77 -5.95 -0.09 -14.64
N GLU A 78 -6.77 -0.38 -15.66
CA GLU A 78 -7.42 -1.69 -15.82
C GLU A 78 -6.57 -2.72 -16.60
N GLU A 79 -5.44 -2.27 -17.15
CA GLU A 79 -4.61 -3.09 -18.04
C GLU A 79 -3.84 -4.16 -17.26
N SER A 80 -3.96 -5.42 -17.68
CA SER A 80 -3.34 -6.58 -17.04
C SER A 80 -1.94 -6.92 -17.60
N GLU A 81 -1.27 -5.96 -18.26
CA GLU A 81 0.05 -6.20 -18.81
C GLU A 81 1.09 -6.34 -17.68
N LEU A 82 1.67 -7.54 -17.56
CA LEU A 82 2.60 -7.88 -16.48
C LEU A 82 3.79 -6.92 -16.39
N SER A 83 4.26 -6.40 -17.53
CA SER A 83 5.33 -5.39 -17.62
C SER A 83 4.98 -4.10 -16.86
N ARG A 84 3.74 -3.61 -17.02
CA ARG A 84 3.26 -2.39 -16.34
C ARG A 84 3.01 -2.64 -14.86
N ILE A 85 2.51 -3.81 -14.50
CA ILE A 85 2.30 -4.22 -13.10
C ILE A 85 3.64 -4.28 -12.38
N LYS A 86 4.65 -4.92 -12.99
CA LYS A 86 6.00 -5.01 -12.42
C LYS A 86 6.64 -3.64 -12.25
N ARG A 87 6.49 -2.74 -13.22
CA ARG A 87 6.94 -1.34 -13.09
C ARG A 87 6.24 -0.61 -11.94
N ASN A 88 4.94 -0.84 -11.74
CA ASN A 88 4.22 -0.26 -10.61
C ASN A 88 4.67 -0.84 -9.27
N GLN A 89 4.92 -2.16 -9.21
CA GLN A 89 5.49 -2.81 -8.04
C GLN A 89 6.82 -2.15 -7.65
N GLU A 90 7.72 -1.91 -8.62
CA GLU A 90 8.98 -1.21 -8.36
C GLU A 90 8.79 0.22 -7.85
N LEU A 91 7.78 0.94 -8.34
CA LEU A 91 7.44 2.29 -7.85
C LEU A 91 6.87 2.25 -6.43
N MET A 92 6.05 1.24 -6.12
CA MET A 92 5.50 1.01 -4.79
C MET A 92 6.61 0.68 -3.80
N ASP A 93 7.61 -0.12 -4.21
CA ASP A 93 8.76 -0.50 -3.40
C ASP A 93 9.70 0.66 -3.07
N GLN A 94 9.74 1.68 -3.94
CA GLN A 94 10.47 2.92 -3.69
C GLN A 94 9.74 3.81 -2.68
N GLN A 95 8.41 3.74 -2.61
CA GLN A 95 7.60 4.52 -1.69
C GLN A 95 7.53 3.87 -0.31
N ASN A 96 7.35 2.55 -0.29
CA ASN A 96 7.12 1.76 0.92
C ASN A 96 7.88 0.44 0.85
N THR A 97 8.45 0.01 1.98
CA THR A 97 9.07 -1.31 2.05
C THR A 97 8.01 -2.41 1.94
N PRO A 98 8.18 -3.43 1.08
CA PRO A 98 7.26 -4.56 0.99
C PRO A 98 7.09 -5.27 2.33
N ILE A 99 5.89 -5.77 2.58
CA ILE A 99 5.58 -6.59 3.76
C ILE A 99 5.79 -8.06 3.40
N GLU A 100 6.56 -8.78 4.21
CA GLU A 100 6.82 -10.20 4.04
C GLU A 100 5.63 -11.02 4.52
N LEU A 101 5.12 -11.92 3.68
CA LEU A 101 4.04 -12.82 4.02
C LEU A 101 4.62 -14.17 4.45
N PHE A 102 4.44 -14.53 5.71
CA PHE A 102 4.86 -15.82 6.26
C PHE A 102 3.66 -16.75 6.43
N PHE A 103 3.76 -17.97 5.90
CA PHE A 103 2.92 -19.10 6.28
C PHE A 103 3.51 -19.78 7.50
N SER A 104 2.70 -20.05 8.51
CA SER A 104 3.08 -20.91 9.63
C SER A 104 2.46 -22.28 9.40
N ASP A 105 3.27 -23.32 9.21
CA ASP A 105 2.76 -24.68 9.10
C ASP A 105 2.16 -25.12 10.47
N PRO A 106 0.85 -25.41 10.55
CA PRO A 106 0.18 -25.73 11.80
C PRO A 106 0.65 -27.05 12.44
N VAL A 107 1.34 -27.91 11.69
CA VAL A 107 1.86 -29.20 12.17
C VAL A 107 3.30 -29.09 12.62
N THR A 108 4.14 -28.31 11.93
CA THR A 108 5.59 -28.23 12.21
C THR A 108 6.01 -26.93 12.91
N GLY A 109 5.13 -25.93 12.98
CA GLY A 109 5.42 -24.60 13.54
C GLY A 109 6.49 -23.83 12.75
N LYS A 110 6.87 -24.31 11.54
CA LYS A 110 7.86 -23.65 10.70
C LYS A 110 7.22 -22.51 9.92
N LYS A 111 7.85 -21.34 10.01
CA LYS A 111 7.52 -20.19 9.16
C LYS A 111 8.15 -20.37 7.78
N GLN A 112 7.33 -20.45 6.75
CA GLN A 112 7.73 -20.47 5.36
C GLN A 112 7.31 -19.16 4.70
N LEU A 113 8.22 -18.52 3.96
CA LEU A 113 7.91 -17.31 3.20
C LEU A 113 6.98 -17.68 2.03
N LEU A 114 5.80 -17.05 1.95
CA LEU A 114 4.86 -17.20 0.82
C LEU A 114 5.18 -16.20 -0.30
N GLY A 115 5.66 -15.01 0.07
CA GLY A 115 5.94 -13.94 -0.88
C GLY A 115 5.87 -12.58 -0.22
N TYR A 116 5.55 -11.56 -1.02
CA TYR A 116 5.57 -10.17 -0.58
C TYR A 116 4.28 -9.44 -0.92
N LEU A 117 3.88 -8.55 -0.05
CA LEU A 117 2.80 -7.61 -0.26
C LEU A 117 3.39 -6.21 -0.48
N HIS A 118 3.23 -5.71 -1.69
CA HIS A 118 3.66 -4.39 -2.12
C HIS A 118 2.46 -3.44 -2.03
N PHE A 119 2.65 -2.23 -1.49
CA PHE A 119 1.60 -1.23 -1.36
C PHE A 119 2.11 0.17 -1.70
N GLY A 120 1.29 0.96 -2.40
CA GLY A 120 1.61 2.33 -2.78
C GLY A 120 0.84 3.35 -1.96
N ASP A 121 1.15 4.62 -2.14
CA ASP A 121 0.38 5.71 -1.55
C ASP A 121 -1.01 5.83 -2.23
N SER A 122 -2.02 6.26 -1.47
CA SER A 122 -3.35 6.54 -2.04
C SER A 122 -3.33 7.84 -2.87
N ASN A 123 -4.28 7.98 -3.80
CA ASN A 123 -4.47 9.22 -4.54
C ASN A 123 -4.72 10.43 -3.62
N LEU A 124 -5.32 10.22 -2.44
CA LEU A 124 -5.54 11.26 -1.43
C LEU A 124 -4.24 11.79 -0.84
N ILE A 125 -3.28 10.90 -0.56
CA ILE A 125 -1.94 11.30 -0.08
C ILE A 125 -1.23 12.12 -1.16
N HIS A 126 -1.36 11.71 -2.42
CA HIS A 126 -0.78 12.45 -3.55
C HIS A 126 -1.38 13.86 -3.71
N GLN A 127 -2.68 14.01 -3.47
CA GLN A 127 -3.35 15.32 -3.49
C GLN A 127 -2.93 16.20 -2.32
N LEU A 128 -2.78 15.63 -1.11
CA LEU A 128 -2.31 16.36 0.07
C LEU A 128 -0.85 16.85 -0.10
N LEU A 129 -0.01 16.09 -0.81
CA LEU A 129 1.37 16.48 -1.13
C LEU A 129 1.47 17.70 -2.06
N TRP A 130 0.47 17.92 -2.92
CA TRP A 130 0.44 19.06 -3.85
C TRP A 130 -0.16 20.33 -3.26
N LEU A 131 -0.95 20.21 -2.19
CA LEU A 131 -1.62 21.32 -1.51
C LEU A 131 -0.66 22.49 -1.18
N PRO A 132 0.55 22.26 -0.62
CA PRO A 132 1.46 23.35 -0.25
C PRO A 132 1.98 24.13 -1.47
N TYR A 133 2.17 23.46 -2.60
CA TYR A 133 2.63 24.11 -3.83
C TYR A 133 1.53 24.96 -4.46
N LEU A 134 0.28 24.52 -4.37
CA LEU A 134 -0.88 25.29 -4.84
C LEU A 134 -1.07 26.55 -3.98
N GLU A 135 -0.91 26.43 -2.65
CA GLU A 135 -0.95 27.59 -1.74
C GLU A 135 0.13 28.63 -2.08
N ILE A 136 1.37 28.20 -2.34
CA ILE A 136 2.44 29.10 -2.81
C ILE A 136 2.03 29.77 -4.13
N GLY A 137 1.45 29.01 -5.07
CA GLY A 137 0.97 29.53 -6.34
C GLY A 137 -0.11 30.62 -6.16
N VAL A 138 -1.08 30.42 -5.27
CA VAL A 138 -2.13 31.40 -4.97
C VAL A 138 -1.52 32.65 -4.33
N ILE A 139 -0.60 32.50 -3.38
CA ILE A 139 0.07 33.65 -2.75
C ILE A 139 0.88 34.45 -3.78
N CYS A 140 1.62 33.78 -4.66
CA CYS A 140 2.35 34.41 -5.76
C CYS A 140 1.44 35.09 -6.79
N PHE A 141 0.17 34.67 -6.91
CA PHE A 141 -0.79 35.29 -7.83
C PHE A 141 -1.42 36.58 -7.26
N PHE A 142 -1.52 36.70 -5.94
CA PHE A 142 -2.12 37.87 -5.27
C PHE A 142 -1.11 38.94 -4.83
N ILE A 143 0.19 38.63 -4.82
CA ILE A 143 1.30 39.57 -4.56
C ILE A 143 1.84 40.08 -5.89
#